data_AF-A0AAV5HYI1-F1
#
_entry.id   AF-A0AAV5HYI1-F1
#
_cell.length_a   1.000
_cell.length_b   1.000
_cell.length_c   1.000
_cell.angle_alpha   90.00
_cell.angle_beta   90.00
_cell.angle_gamma   90.00
#
_symmetry.space_group_name_H-M   'P 1'
#
loop_
_entity.id
_entity.type
_entity.pdbx_description
1 polymer ?
#
loop_
_entity_poly.entity_id
_entity_poly.type
_entity_poly.pdbx_seq_one_letter_code
_entity_poly.pdbx_strand_id
1 'polypeptide(L)' 'MPVFKTPFNGYSVKLSPFYESGLAVATAQNFGILGNGRLHVLDLSLTGPAITELTAFDTADGL' A
#
# COMPACT_ATOMS: atom_id res chain seq x y z
N MET A 1 16.45 -0.27 -8.14
CA MET A 1 15.49 -1.06 -7.34
C MET A 1 14.11 -0.51 -7.61
N PRO A 2 13.10 -1.38 -7.82
CA PRO A 2 11.73 -0.92 -8.04
C PRO A 2 11.16 -0.27 -6.78
N VAL A 3 10.38 0.80 -6.95
CA VAL A 3 9.84 1.61 -5.85
C VAL A 3 8.41 1.99 -6.17
N PHE A 4 7.51 1.78 -5.21
CA PHE A 4 6.17 2.32 -5.21
C PHE A 4 6.14 3.62 -4.40
N LYS A 5 5.52 4.68 -4.93
CA LYS A 5 5.40 5.99 -4.27
C LYS A 5 3.94 6.32 -4.01
N THR A 6 3.66 6.81 -2.81
CA THR A 6 2.35 7.27 -2.35
C THR A 6 2.50 8.67 -1.73
N PRO A 7 1.46 9.54 -1.78
CA PRO A 7 1.49 10.84 -1.10
C PRO A 7 1.48 10.75 0.44
N PHE A 8 1.14 9.59 1.01
CA PHE A 8 1.03 9.38 2.46
C PHE A 8 2.23 8.63 3.03
N ASN A 9 2.45 8.73 4.34
CA ASN A 9 3.55 8.01 5.00
C ASN A 9 3.18 6.53 5.15
N GLY A 10 4.09 5.61 4.81
CA GLY A 10 3.87 4.18 4.99
C GLY A 10 4.09 3.74 6.44
N TYR A 11 3.13 2.99 6.99
CA TYR A 11 3.15 2.54 8.39
C TYR A 11 3.19 1.03 8.56
N SER A 12 2.54 0.28 7.66
CA SER A 12 2.51 -1.18 7.74
C SER A 12 2.50 -1.80 6.35
N VAL A 13 3.14 -2.96 6.24
CA VAL A 13 3.20 -3.78 5.03
C VAL A 13 2.92 -5.22 5.42
N LYS A 14 2.03 -5.89 4.68
CA LYS A 14 1.72 -7.30 4.93
C LYS A 14 1.56 -8.05 3.62
N LEU A 15 2.23 -9.21 3.51
CA LEU A 15 2.06 -10.14 2.41
C LEU A 15 0.70 -10.84 2.52
N SER A 16 0.09 -11.12 1.39
CA SER A 16 -1.14 -11.90 1.32
C SER A 16 -0.87 -13.36 1.71
N PRO A 17 -1.71 -13.98 2.55
CA PRO A 17 -1.62 -15.41 2.83
C PRO A 17 -2.24 -16.28 1.73
N PHE A 18 -2.88 -15.68 0.71
CA PHE A 18 -3.59 -16.39 -0.35
C PHE A 18 -3.00 -16.18 -1.75
N TYR A 19 -2.35 -15.03 -1.98
CA TYR A 19 -1.82 -14.63 -3.28
C TYR A 19 -0.31 -14.40 -3.13
N GLU A 20 0.50 -15.25 -3.76
CA GLU A 20 1.96 -15.27 -3.60
C GLU A 20 2.62 -13.91 -3.86
N SER A 21 2.17 -13.20 -4.89
CA SER A 21 2.71 -11.89 -5.29
C SER A 21 1.95 -10.71 -4.68
N GLY A 22 0.89 -10.96 -3.90
CA GLY A 22 0.03 -9.92 -3.36
C GLY A 22 0.53 -9.37 -2.03
N LEU A 23 0.48 -8.05 -1.86
CA LEU A 23 0.73 -7.40 -0.58
C LEU A 23 -0.18 -6.20 -0.37
N ALA A 24 -0.36 -5.83 0.89
CA ALA A 24 -1.08 -4.62 1.28
C ALA A 24 -0.15 -3.65 2.01
N VAL A 25 -0.28 -2.35 1.72
CA VAL A 25 0.46 -1.27 2.38
C VAL A 25 -0.52 -0.28 3.01
N ALA A 26 -0.45 -0.12 4.32
CA ALA A 26 -1.19 0.89 5.06
C ALA A 26 -0.40 2.20 5.10
N THR A 27 -1.07 3.30 4.79
CA THR A 27 -0.48 4.64 4.76
C THR A 27 -1.38 5.65 5.46
N ALA A 28 -0.79 6.72 6.00
CA ALA A 28 -1.53 7.77 6.69
C ALA A 28 -0.97 9.18 6.45
N GLN A 29 -1.86 10.18 6.47
CA GLN A 29 -1.53 11.59 6.48
C GLN A 29 -0.95 12.03 7.83
N ASN A 30 -0.25 13.17 7.84
CA ASN A 30 0.28 13.84 9.04
C ASN A 30 0.89 12.87 10.07
N PHE A 31 1.77 11.99 9.60
CA PHE A 31 2.47 10.99 10.42
C PHE A 31 1.55 10.04 11.21
N GLY A 32 0.35 9.75 10.69
CA GLY A 32 -0.62 8.87 11.37
C GLY A 32 -1.24 9.48 12.63
N ILE A 33 -0.96 10.75 12.92
CA ILE A 33 -1.50 11.46 14.09
C ILE A 33 -2.91 11.99 13.80
N LEU A 34 -3.14 12.45 12.57
CA LEU A 34 -4.39 13.08 12.16
C LEU A 34 -4.61 12.99 10.65
N GLY A 35 -5.86 12.80 10.24
CA GLY A 35 -6.26 12.82 8.84
C GLY A 35 -6.44 11.42 8.25
N ASN A 36 -6.62 11.38 6.93
CA ASN A 36 -7.04 10.18 6.25
C ASN A 36 -5.93 9.15 6.11
N GLY A 37 -6.32 7.89 6.07
CA GLY A 37 -5.48 6.76 5.69
C GLY A 37 -5.79 6.29 4.27
N ARG A 38 -4.87 5.54 3.68
CA ARG A 38 -5.08 4.81 2.42
C ARG A 38 -4.45 3.43 2.49
N LEU A 39 -5.23 2.40 2.16
CA LEU A 39 -4.76 1.03 1.99
C LEU A 39 -4.50 0.77 0.51
N HIS A 40 -3.26 0.41 0.17
CA HIS A 40 -2.87 0.04 -1.19
C HIS A 40 -2.76 -1.48 -1.30
N VAL A 41 -3.39 -2.08 -2.31
CA VAL A 41 -3.19 -3.50 -2.66
C VAL A 41 -2.27 -3.56 -3.86
N LEU A 42 -1.08 -4.13 -3.67
CA LEU A 42 -0.03 -4.19 -4.68
C LEU A 42 0.22 -5.63 -5.14
N ASP A 43 0.65 -5.76 -6.38
CA ASP A 43 1.10 -7.00 -7.00
C ASP A 43 2.59 -6.89 -7.39
N LEU A 44 3.35 -7.92 -7.04
CA LEU A 44 4.78 -8.07 -7.29
C LEU A 44 5.10 -9.01 -8.47
N SER A 45 4.12 -9.33 -9.33
CA SER A 45 4.35 -10.28 -10.42
C SER A 45 5.46 -9.83 -11.37
N LEU A 46 6.31 -10.78 -11.77
CA LEU A 46 7.52 -10.54 -12.58
C LEU A 46 7.22 -10.25 -14.07
N THR A 47 5.94 -10.24 -14.45
CA THR A 47 5.49 -10.10 -15.85
C THR A 47 5.27 -8.65 -16.29
N GLY A 48 5.48 -7.65 -15.41
CA GLY A 48 5.22 -6.22 -15.68
C GLY A 48 6.13 -5.26 -14.89
N PRO A 49 5.79 -3.95 -14.81
CA PRO A 49 6.51 -3.04 -13.91
C PRO A 49 6.51 -3.65 -12.51
N ALA A 50 7.70 -3.71 -11.90
CA ALA A 50 7.99 -4.60 -10.80
C ALA A 50 7.08 -4.47 -9.54
N ILE A 51 6.34 -3.37 -9.40
CA ILE A 51 5.30 -3.21 -8.36
C ILE A 51 4.11 -2.50 -9.03
N THR A 52 2.96 -3.15 -9.06
CA THR A 52 1.72 -2.61 -9.65
C THR A 52 0.65 -2.43 -8.58
N GLU A 53 -0.05 -1.29 -8.56
CA GLU A 53 -1.22 -1.10 -7.70
C GLU A 53 -2.46 -1.71 -8.36
N LEU A 54 -3.07 -2.69 -7.70
CA LEU A 54 -4.31 -3.32 -8.16
C LEU A 54 -5.52 -2.47 -7.77
N THR A 55 -5.53 -1.94 -6.56
CA THR A 55 -6.59 -1.09 -6.02
C THR A 55 -6.13 -0.32 -4.78
N ALA A 56 -6.86 0.72 -4.42
CA ALA A 56 -6.65 1.48 -3.19
C ALA A 56 -7.97 1.87 -2.52
N PHE A 57 -7.96 1.92 -1.20
CA PHE A 57 -9.11 2.29 -0.37
C PHE A 57 -8.75 3.46 0.52
N ASP A 58 -9.48 4.56 0.38
CA ASP A 58 -9.38 5.71 1.30
C ASP A 58 -10.18 5.44 2.57
N THR A 59 -9.66 5.93 3.68
CA THR A 59 -10.25 5.77 5.02
C THR A 59 -10.24 7.12 5.74
N ALA A 60 -11.26 7.38 6.57
CA ALA A 60 -11.41 8.65 7.25
C ALA A 60 -10.35 8.91 8.34
N ASP A 61 -9.68 7.84 8.80
CA ASP A 61 -8.64 7.85 9.82
C ASP A 61 -7.39 7.13 9.30
N GLY A 62 -6.26 7.26 10.00
CA GLY A 62 -5.03 6.52 9.70
C GLY A 62 -5.18 5.00 9.86
N LEU A 63 -4.41 4.24 9.08
CA LEU A 63 -4.38 2.78 9.06
C LEU A 63 -3.10 2.20 9.65
#